data_AF-A0A4R8RI25-F1
#
_entry.id   AF-A0A4R8RI25-F1
#
_cell.length_a   1.000
_cell.length_b   1.000
_cell.length_c   1.000
_cell.angle_alpha   90.00
_cell.angle_beta   90.00
_cell.angle_gamma   90.00
#
_symmetry.space_group_name_H-M   'P 1'
#
loop_
_entity.id
_entity.type
_entity.pdbx_description
1 polymer ?
#
loop_
_entity_poly.entity_id
_entity_poly.type
_entity_poly.pdbx_seq_one_letter_code
_entity_poly.pdbx_strand_id
1 'polypeptide(L)'
;MSPNSPYGAKRTSTVAQLQARSPHGLRRPFRTSETEGEDVITDTVGAIAIDEKGNMAAGSSSGGIGMKHRGRAGPAALVGVGTALIPCDPEDPDNVTVAAVTSGTGEHMSTTMASMRCAERLYGNTRRGQGGRDIAEDDEDAIMESFINDDFMGHPGVKNSISLGAIGVMAVKKTRTGYYLYFAHNTDSFALASMGGADKEPVCVMSRLGKTSKVTRGARRIKVQQ
;
A
#
# COMPACT_ATOMS: atom_id res chain seq x y z
N MET A 1 1.12 -72.18 -25.90
CA MET A 1 0.46 -71.20 -26.79
C MET A 1 0.62 -69.82 -26.17
N SER A 2 1.12 -68.87 -26.97
CA SER A 2 1.72 -67.55 -26.67
C SER A 2 0.77 -66.51 -26.01
N PRO A 3 1.17 -65.24 -25.76
CA PRO A 3 2.22 -64.71 -24.87
C PRO A 3 1.75 -63.50 -23.99
N ASN A 4 2.61 -63.01 -23.08
CA ASN A 4 2.46 -61.75 -22.33
C ASN A 4 3.46 -60.66 -22.81
N SER A 5 3.04 -59.39 -22.64
CA SER A 5 3.51 -58.04 -23.04
C SER A 5 4.98 -57.61 -22.76
N PRO A 6 5.49 -56.47 -23.33
CA PRO A 6 6.92 -56.23 -23.65
C PRO A 6 7.74 -55.34 -22.69
N TYR A 7 9.06 -55.38 -22.93
CA TYR A 7 10.20 -54.65 -22.33
C TYR A 7 10.55 -53.31 -23.04
N GLY A 8 11.28 -52.39 -22.38
CA GLY A 8 12.27 -51.51 -23.08
C GLY A 8 12.68 -50.13 -22.51
N ALA A 9 13.66 -50.14 -21.58
CA ALA A 9 14.73 -49.18 -21.19
C ALA A 9 14.87 -47.71 -21.71
N LYS A 10 15.43 -46.88 -20.80
CA LYS A 10 15.77 -45.44 -20.84
C LYS A 10 16.91 -45.06 -21.82
N ARG A 11 16.84 -43.86 -22.43
CA ARG A 11 17.91 -43.23 -23.23
C ARG A 11 18.37 -41.89 -22.62
N THR A 12 19.67 -41.80 -22.36
CA THR A 12 20.46 -40.59 -22.12
C THR A 12 20.76 -39.88 -23.45
N SER A 13 20.63 -38.54 -23.50
CA SER A 13 20.92 -37.74 -24.69
C SER A 13 22.31 -37.11 -24.64
N THR A 14 23.07 -37.41 -25.69
CA THR A 14 24.41 -36.94 -26.05
C THR A 14 24.34 -35.64 -26.82
N VAL A 15 24.66 -34.49 -26.19
CA VAL A 15 25.29 -33.34 -26.88
C VAL A 15 26.28 -32.65 -25.93
N ALA A 16 27.14 -33.46 -25.31
CA ALA A 16 28.47 -33.01 -24.94
C ALA A 16 29.32 -33.09 -26.20
N GLN A 17 29.35 -32.00 -26.98
CA GLN A 17 30.40 -31.64 -27.95
C GLN A 17 29.90 -30.46 -28.76
N LEU A 18 30.35 -29.27 -28.39
CA LEU A 18 30.79 -28.17 -29.27
C LEU A 18 31.15 -26.96 -28.39
N GLN A 19 32.07 -27.19 -27.46
CA GLN A 19 32.98 -26.12 -27.02
C GLN A 19 33.99 -25.91 -28.15
N ALA A 20 33.86 -24.82 -28.90
CA ALA A 20 34.94 -24.34 -29.74
C ALA A 20 34.79 -22.82 -29.99
N ARG A 21 35.79 -22.08 -29.49
CA ARG A 21 36.30 -20.77 -29.97
C ARG A 21 35.59 -19.51 -29.46
N SER A 22 36.26 -18.88 -28.48
CA SER A 22 36.20 -17.43 -28.24
C SER A 22 36.91 -16.68 -29.36
N PRO A 23 36.35 -15.54 -29.80
CA PRO A 23 37.18 -14.33 -29.91
C PRO A 23 36.48 -13.09 -29.30
N HIS A 24 37.22 -12.44 -28.41
CA HIS A 24 37.37 -10.98 -28.25
C HIS A 24 36.14 -10.07 -28.42
N GLY A 25 35.75 -9.47 -27.28
CA GLY A 25 35.39 -8.04 -27.24
C GLY A 25 33.93 -7.66 -27.46
N LEU A 26 33.06 -7.92 -26.47
CA LEU A 26 31.89 -7.07 -26.20
C LEU A 26 31.53 -7.19 -24.72
N ARG A 27 31.46 -6.05 -24.01
CA ARG A 27 31.04 -5.96 -22.61
C ARG A 27 29.65 -6.56 -22.45
N ARG A 28 29.52 -7.63 -21.66
CA ARG A 28 28.19 -8.15 -21.27
C ARG A 28 27.50 -7.13 -20.36
N PRO A 29 26.25 -6.72 -20.64
CA PRO A 29 25.47 -5.94 -19.68
C PRO A 29 25.23 -6.78 -18.42
N PHE A 30 25.08 -6.11 -17.29
CA PHE A 30 24.84 -6.66 -15.95
C PHE A 30 24.03 -7.96 -15.98
N ARG A 31 24.66 -9.07 -15.56
CA ARG A 31 23.92 -10.28 -15.17
C ARG A 31 23.23 -9.97 -13.85
N THR A 32 21.95 -9.67 -13.90
CA THR A 32 21.05 -9.96 -12.78
C THR A 32 21.14 -11.46 -12.53
N SER A 33 21.52 -11.85 -11.31
CA SER A 33 21.29 -13.22 -10.86
C SER A 33 19.79 -13.47 -10.93
N GLU A 34 19.35 -14.19 -11.95
CA GLU A 34 18.00 -14.76 -11.97
C GLU A 34 17.95 -15.78 -10.83
N THR A 35 17.42 -15.36 -9.68
CA THR A 35 16.88 -16.29 -8.69
C THR A 35 15.67 -16.96 -9.33
N GLU A 36 15.94 -18.02 -10.10
CA GLU A 36 14.90 -18.88 -10.69
C GLU A 36 14.06 -19.48 -9.55
N GLY A 37 12.94 -18.85 -9.21
CA GLY A 37 11.99 -19.35 -8.21
C GLY A 37 11.29 -18.30 -7.34
N GLU A 38 11.67 -17.03 -7.39
CA GLU A 38 10.98 -15.98 -6.62
C GLU A 38 9.95 -15.24 -7.50
N ASP A 39 8.68 -15.23 -7.07
CA ASP A 39 7.66 -14.37 -7.67
C ASP A 39 8.08 -12.91 -7.46
N VAL A 40 8.46 -12.23 -8.54
CA VAL A 40 8.77 -10.80 -8.53
C VAL A 40 7.45 -10.03 -8.45
N ILE A 41 6.95 -9.83 -7.23
CA ILE A 41 5.73 -9.08 -6.96
C ILE A 41 6.05 -7.59 -6.97
N THR A 42 5.49 -6.86 -7.95
CA THR A 42 5.68 -5.40 -8.09
C THR A 42 4.52 -4.62 -7.49
N ASP A 43 4.24 -4.85 -6.21
CA ASP A 43 3.13 -4.17 -5.52
C ASP A 43 3.50 -2.79 -4.97
N THR A 44 2.52 -2.11 -4.40
CA THR A 44 2.74 -0.85 -3.66
C THR A 44 2.95 -1.13 -2.18
N VAL A 45 3.99 -0.53 -1.60
CA VAL A 45 4.29 -0.57 -0.16
C VAL A 45 4.30 0.84 0.42
N GLY A 46 3.96 0.97 1.70
CA GLY A 46 3.99 2.23 2.42
C GLY A 46 4.43 2.03 3.86
N ALA A 47 5.12 3.02 4.42
CA ALA A 47 5.59 3.01 5.80
C ALA A 47 5.41 4.40 6.43
N ILE A 48 5.10 4.40 7.72
CA ILE A 48 5.08 5.58 8.58
C ILE A 48 5.94 5.24 9.80
N ALA A 49 6.91 6.09 10.10
CA ALA A 49 7.81 5.96 11.23
C ALA A 49 7.68 7.16 12.15
N ILE A 50 7.84 6.93 13.45
CA ILE A 50 7.78 7.95 14.50
C ILE A 50 9.02 7.78 15.38
N ASP A 51 9.76 8.86 15.59
CA ASP A 51 10.92 8.84 16.50
C ASP A 51 10.52 9.10 17.97
N GLU A 52 11.50 8.99 18.88
CA GLU A 52 11.30 9.23 20.32
C GLU A 52 10.90 10.67 20.66
N LYS A 53 11.17 11.63 19.76
CA LYS A 53 10.76 13.03 19.90
C LYS A 53 9.35 13.27 19.36
N GLY A 54 8.72 12.23 18.80
CA GLY A 54 7.41 12.30 18.17
C GLY A 54 7.41 12.99 16.81
N ASN A 55 8.57 13.07 16.13
CA ASN A 55 8.64 13.47 14.73
C ASN A 55 8.18 12.30 13.86
N MET A 56 7.42 12.60 12.81
CA MET A 56 6.93 11.59 11.87
C MET A 56 7.61 11.72 10.51
N ALA A 57 7.85 10.57 9.90
CA ALA A 57 8.24 10.44 8.51
C ALA A 57 7.36 9.39 7.84
N ALA A 58 6.98 9.63 6.59
CA ALA A 58 6.17 8.70 5.81
C ALA A 58 6.72 8.58 4.40
N GLY A 59 6.53 7.41 3.80
CA GLY A 59 6.95 7.16 2.43
C GLY A 59 6.18 6.00 1.81
N SER A 60 6.09 6.01 0.49
CA SER A 60 5.52 4.93 -0.30
C SER A 60 6.41 4.61 -1.50
N SER A 61 6.33 3.39 -2.00
CA SER A 61 7.03 2.92 -3.18
C SER A 61 6.15 1.95 -3.95
N SER A 62 6.29 1.93 -5.28
CA SER A 62 5.48 1.08 -6.14
C SER A 62 6.20 0.74 -7.43
N GLY A 63 6.05 -0.50 -7.89
CA GLY A 63 6.42 -0.90 -9.26
C GLY A 63 5.49 -0.33 -10.33
N GLY A 64 4.30 0.17 -9.94
CA GLY A 64 3.23 0.58 -10.84
C GLY A 64 2.53 -0.62 -11.48
N ILE A 65 1.52 -0.34 -12.31
CA ILE A 65 0.76 -1.43 -12.94
C ILE A 65 1.59 -2.19 -13.97
N GLY A 66 1.24 -3.45 -14.19
CA GLY A 66 1.81 -4.29 -15.24
C GLY A 66 1.65 -3.69 -16.63
N MET A 67 2.63 -3.97 -17.51
CA MET A 67 2.64 -3.51 -18.91
C MET A 67 2.51 -1.98 -19.10
N LYS A 68 2.90 -1.19 -18.09
CA LYS A 68 2.91 0.27 -18.20
C LYS A 68 3.84 0.76 -19.32
N HIS A 69 3.45 1.86 -19.96
CA HIS A 69 4.34 2.59 -20.87
C HIS A 69 5.60 3.07 -20.12
N ARG A 70 6.75 3.07 -20.80
CA ARG A 70 8.01 3.58 -20.23
C ARG A 70 7.86 5.06 -19.87
N GLY A 71 8.40 5.45 -18.72
CA GLY A 71 8.25 6.82 -18.21
C GLY A 71 6.93 7.12 -17.50
N ARG A 72 5.98 6.16 -17.40
CA ARG A 72 4.79 6.36 -16.57
C ARG A 72 5.17 6.41 -15.09
N ALA A 73 4.89 7.54 -14.46
CA ALA A 73 4.92 7.73 -13.02
C ALA A 73 3.55 7.38 -12.41
N GLY A 74 3.57 6.70 -11.27
CA GLY A 74 2.38 6.34 -10.51
C GLY A 74 2.24 7.14 -9.21
N PRO A 75 1.17 6.91 -8.44
CA PRO A 75 0.83 7.65 -7.21
C PRO A 75 1.93 7.73 -6.16
N ALA A 76 2.70 6.65 -5.98
CA ALA A 76 3.76 6.58 -4.97
C ALA A 76 4.86 7.64 -5.19
N ALA A 77 5.01 8.13 -6.43
CA ALA A 77 5.95 9.19 -6.76
C ALA A 77 5.33 10.61 -6.65
N LEU A 78 4.04 10.72 -6.37
CA LEU A 78 3.30 11.98 -6.34
C LEU A 78 2.98 12.39 -4.89
N VAL A 79 3.47 13.57 -4.50
CA VAL A 79 3.24 14.16 -3.19
C VAL A 79 1.74 14.39 -2.98
N GLY A 80 1.22 14.00 -1.81
CA GLY A 80 -0.19 14.14 -1.48
C GLY A 80 -1.10 13.09 -2.12
N VAL A 81 -0.57 12.20 -2.96
CA VAL A 81 -1.33 11.10 -3.56
C VAL A 81 -1.04 9.76 -2.90
N GLY A 82 0.22 9.31 -2.98
CA GLY A 82 0.69 8.07 -2.37
C GLY A 82 1.12 8.24 -0.91
N THR A 83 1.55 9.45 -0.55
CA THR A 83 1.99 9.79 0.81
C THR A 83 1.66 11.25 1.12
N ALA A 84 1.13 11.48 2.32
CA ALA A 84 0.90 12.80 2.88
C ALA A 84 1.34 12.84 4.35
N LEU A 85 1.79 14.00 4.79
CA LEU A 85 2.11 14.31 6.18
C LEU A 85 1.69 15.76 6.45
N ILE A 86 0.80 15.94 7.41
CA ILE A 86 0.37 17.24 7.93
C ILE A 86 1.12 17.44 9.25
N PRO A 87 2.08 18.40 9.31
CA PRO A 87 2.85 18.68 10.51
C PRO A 87 1.98 19.31 11.60
N CYS A 88 2.46 19.23 12.85
CA CYS A 88 1.87 19.98 13.97
C CYS A 88 1.94 21.49 13.73
N ASP A 89 0.84 22.18 13.97
CA ASP A 89 0.84 23.63 14.11
C ASP A 89 1.41 24.02 15.49
N PRO A 90 2.34 24.98 15.60
CA PRO A 90 2.88 25.42 16.89
C PRO A 90 1.82 25.97 17.88
N GLU A 91 0.69 26.48 17.36
CA GLU A 91 -0.40 27.01 18.17
C GLU A 91 -1.47 25.95 18.51
N ASP A 92 -1.35 24.72 17.98
CA ASP A 92 -2.30 23.64 18.26
C ASP A 92 -2.06 23.04 19.67
N PRO A 93 -2.99 23.22 20.62
CA PRO A 93 -2.84 22.69 21.97
C PRO A 93 -2.82 21.16 22.03
N ASP A 94 -3.42 20.48 21.04
CA ASP A 94 -3.50 19.02 20.99
C ASP A 94 -2.33 18.38 20.25
N ASN A 95 -1.45 19.22 19.68
CA ASN A 95 -0.24 18.82 18.95
C ASN A 95 -0.54 17.74 17.90
N VAL A 96 -1.61 17.95 17.12
CA VAL A 96 -2.10 17.01 16.13
C VAL A 96 -1.11 16.94 14.98
N THR A 97 -0.78 15.74 14.56
CA THR A 97 0.02 15.50 13.35
C THR A 97 -0.53 14.26 12.69
N VAL A 98 -0.72 14.30 11.38
CA VAL A 98 -1.29 13.16 10.65
C VAL A 98 -0.40 12.77 9.48
N ALA A 99 -0.12 11.49 9.35
CA ALA A 99 0.52 10.93 8.16
C ALA A 99 -0.39 9.86 7.56
N ALA A 100 -0.43 9.77 6.23
CA ALA A 100 -1.18 8.77 5.50
C ALA A 100 -0.39 8.25 4.30
N VAL A 101 -0.46 6.94 4.08
CA VAL A 101 0.09 6.26 2.91
C VAL A 101 -0.99 5.41 2.26
N THR A 102 -1.00 5.37 0.94
CA THR A 102 -2.08 4.72 0.17
C THR A 102 -1.54 3.73 -0.86
N SER A 103 -2.35 2.74 -1.19
CA SER A 103 -2.13 1.73 -2.22
C SER A 103 -3.43 1.48 -2.97
N GLY A 104 -3.37 1.05 -4.23
CA GLY A 104 -4.57 0.74 -5.02
C GLY A 104 -4.49 1.22 -6.47
N THR A 105 -5.66 1.53 -7.04
CA THR A 105 -5.79 1.94 -8.45
C THR A 105 -5.22 3.34 -8.66
N GLY A 106 -4.05 3.41 -9.31
CA GLY A 106 -3.26 4.63 -9.26
C GLY A 106 -3.88 5.86 -9.91
N GLU A 107 -4.57 5.71 -11.03
CA GLU A 107 -5.27 6.82 -11.69
C GLU A 107 -6.36 7.43 -10.79
N HIS A 108 -7.09 6.58 -10.05
CA HIS A 108 -8.11 7.02 -9.12
C HIS A 108 -7.52 7.70 -7.89
N MET A 109 -6.44 7.14 -7.33
CA MET A 109 -5.72 7.75 -6.21
C MET A 109 -5.24 9.16 -6.59
N SER A 110 -4.65 9.30 -7.77
CA SER A 110 -4.13 10.58 -8.30
C SER A 110 -5.24 11.59 -8.48
N THR A 111 -6.37 11.17 -9.05
CA THR A 111 -7.54 12.02 -9.28
C THR A 111 -8.15 12.54 -7.97
N THR A 112 -8.07 11.76 -6.90
CA THR A 112 -8.71 12.07 -5.60
C THR A 112 -7.75 12.71 -4.60
N MET A 113 -6.45 12.83 -4.92
CA MET A 113 -5.40 13.21 -3.95
C MET A 113 -5.48 12.37 -2.67
N ALA A 114 -5.58 11.05 -2.85
CA ALA A 114 -6.09 10.13 -1.84
C ALA A 114 -5.41 10.25 -0.47
N SER A 115 -4.07 10.24 -0.40
CA SER A 115 -3.39 10.30 0.89
C SER A 115 -3.59 11.65 1.59
N MET A 116 -3.54 12.76 0.85
CA MET A 116 -3.76 14.10 1.43
C MET A 116 -5.19 14.22 1.96
N ARG A 117 -6.19 13.76 1.19
CA ARG A 117 -7.58 13.81 1.64
C ARG A 117 -7.83 13.00 2.90
N CYS A 118 -7.30 11.78 3.00
CA CYS A 118 -7.39 11.01 4.23
C CYS A 118 -6.72 11.74 5.41
N ALA A 119 -5.53 12.31 5.19
CA ALA A 119 -4.83 13.03 6.24
C ALA A 119 -5.60 14.27 6.74
N GLU A 120 -6.16 15.07 5.83
CA GLU A 120 -6.96 16.26 6.17
C GLU A 120 -8.22 15.90 6.96
N ARG A 121 -8.90 14.82 6.56
CA ARG A 121 -10.11 14.32 7.22
C ARG A 121 -9.84 13.95 8.68
N LEU A 122 -8.77 13.21 8.92
CA LEU A 122 -8.33 12.81 10.27
C LEU A 122 -7.76 13.97 11.09
N TYR A 123 -7.07 14.91 10.45
CA TYR A 123 -6.50 16.09 11.09
C TYR A 123 -7.62 17.03 11.57
N GLY A 124 -8.58 17.31 10.69
CA GLY A 124 -9.67 18.24 10.97
C GLY A 124 -10.89 17.63 11.67
N ASN A 125 -10.89 16.32 11.95
CA ASN A 125 -12.06 15.59 12.42
C ASN A 125 -13.30 15.88 11.57
N THR A 126 -13.19 15.64 10.26
CA THR A 126 -14.28 15.89 9.32
C THR A 126 -14.55 14.73 8.40
N ARG A 127 -15.76 14.72 7.84
CA ARG A 127 -16.14 13.86 6.72
C ARG A 127 -16.92 14.63 5.65
N ARG A 128 -17.07 14.02 4.48
CA ARG A 128 -17.82 14.62 3.37
C ARG A 128 -19.32 14.59 3.66
N GLY A 129 -19.91 15.76 3.84
CA GLY A 129 -21.34 15.96 4.04
C GLY A 129 -22.12 16.22 2.75
N GLN A 130 -23.42 16.43 2.90
CA GLN A 130 -24.32 16.71 1.79
C GLN A 130 -23.90 17.98 1.02
N GLY A 131 -23.92 17.88 -0.31
CA GLY A 131 -23.47 18.94 -1.21
C GLY A 131 -21.95 19.10 -1.27
N GLY A 132 -21.18 18.14 -0.70
CA GLY A 132 -19.72 18.15 -0.74
C GLY A 132 -19.06 19.07 0.28
N ARG A 133 -19.82 19.59 1.25
CA ARG A 133 -19.30 20.37 2.36
C ARG A 133 -18.71 19.46 3.42
N ASP A 134 -17.65 19.91 4.07
CA ASP A 134 -17.09 19.19 5.20
C ASP A 134 -17.96 19.40 6.44
N ILE A 135 -18.17 18.33 7.19
CA ILE A 135 -18.92 18.34 8.44
C ILE A 135 -18.07 17.69 9.53
N ALA A 136 -18.20 18.19 10.76
CA ALA A 136 -17.50 17.65 11.92
C ALA A 136 -17.93 16.20 12.18
N GLU A 137 -16.94 15.37 12.53
CA GLU A 137 -17.11 13.97 12.89
C GLU A 137 -16.02 13.60 13.90
N ASP A 138 -16.42 13.20 15.11
CA ASP A 138 -15.47 12.84 16.17
C ASP A 138 -15.14 11.35 16.15
N ASP A 139 -15.94 10.53 15.45
CA ASP A 139 -15.66 9.12 15.25
C ASP A 139 -14.70 8.91 14.07
N GLU A 140 -13.43 8.68 14.41
CA GLU A 140 -12.36 8.43 13.44
C GLU A 140 -12.60 7.16 12.61
N ASP A 141 -13.33 6.17 13.13
CA ASP A 141 -13.72 4.98 12.37
C ASP A 141 -14.72 5.35 11.27
N ALA A 142 -15.69 6.21 11.58
CA ALA A 142 -16.64 6.76 10.61
C ALA A 142 -15.96 7.67 9.58
N ILE A 143 -14.95 8.45 9.99
CA ILE A 143 -14.11 9.25 9.08
C ILE A 143 -13.40 8.33 8.06
N MET A 144 -12.77 7.25 8.53
CA MET A 144 -12.05 6.33 7.66
C MET A 144 -12.98 5.60 6.67
N GLU A 145 -14.19 5.25 7.11
CA GLU A 145 -15.23 4.69 6.23
C GLU A 145 -15.71 5.72 5.19
N SER A 146 -16.02 6.94 5.63
CA SER A 146 -16.49 8.01 4.75
C SER A 146 -15.43 8.43 3.73
N PHE A 147 -14.16 8.43 4.10
CA PHE A 147 -13.06 8.68 3.16
C PHE A 147 -13.12 7.71 1.97
N ILE A 148 -13.30 6.41 2.22
CA ILE A 148 -13.37 5.43 1.13
C ILE A 148 -14.68 5.57 0.34
N ASN A 149 -15.82 5.67 1.02
CA ASN A 149 -17.12 5.69 0.35
C ASN A 149 -17.41 6.99 -0.39
N ASP A 150 -17.13 8.13 0.24
CA ASP A 150 -17.59 9.44 -0.21
C ASP A 150 -16.48 10.22 -0.92
N ASP A 151 -15.26 10.27 -0.36
CA ASP A 151 -14.14 11.02 -0.97
C ASP A 151 -13.48 10.25 -2.12
N PHE A 152 -13.30 8.93 -1.98
CA PHE A 152 -12.69 8.11 -3.02
C PHE A 152 -13.71 7.53 -4.00
N MET A 153 -14.57 6.61 -3.56
CA MET A 153 -15.53 5.92 -4.44
C MET A 153 -16.63 6.86 -4.96
N GLY A 154 -17.02 7.85 -4.16
CA GLY A 154 -18.00 8.87 -4.52
C GLY A 154 -17.47 9.91 -5.49
N HIS A 155 -16.15 10.00 -5.69
CA HIS A 155 -15.55 10.98 -6.59
C HIS A 155 -15.99 10.74 -8.04
N PRO A 156 -16.40 11.77 -8.80
CA PRO A 156 -16.88 11.61 -10.18
C PRO A 156 -15.86 10.90 -11.09
N GLY A 157 -14.57 11.17 -10.91
CA GLY A 157 -13.49 10.53 -11.67
C GLY A 157 -13.25 9.05 -11.33
N VAL A 158 -13.80 8.55 -10.22
CA VAL A 158 -13.74 7.14 -9.82
C VAL A 158 -15.05 6.46 -10.17
N LYS A 159 -16.18 7.01 -9.70
CA LYS A 159 -17.53 6.46 -9.92
C LYS A 159 -17.90 6.30 -11.39
N ASN A 160 -17.52 7.26 -12.23
CA ASN A 160 -17.86 7.25 -13.66
C ASN A 160 -16.74 6.63 -14.50
N SER A 161 -15.72 6.04 -13.86
CA SER A 161 -14.60 5.39 -14.55
C SER A 161 -14.99 3.99 -15.02
N ILE A 162 -14.39 3.55 -16.13
CA ILE A 162 -14.54 2.19 -16.65
C ILE A 162 -13.76 1.15 -15.81
N SER A 163 -12.72 1.58 -15.10
CA SER A 163 -11.92 0.71 -14.23
C SER A 163 -12.50 0.68 -12.83
N LEU A 164 -12.41 -0.46 -12.17
CA LEU A 164 -12.84 -0.60 -10.77
C LEU A 164 -11.91 0.18 -9.83
N GLY A 165 -12.52 0.93 -8.91
CA GLY A 165 -11.82 1.66 -7.86
C GLY A 165 -11.50 0.77 -6.68
N ALA A 166 -10.21 0.61 -6.40
CA ALA A 166 -9.73 -0.10 -5.23
C ALA A 166 -8.67 0.75 -4.52
N ILE A 167 -8.76 0.86 -3.21
CA ILE A 167 -7.85 1.62 -2.36
C ILE A 167 -7.67 0.93 -1.01
N GLY A 168 -6.44 0.95 -0.53
CA GLY A 168 -6.10 0.77 0.88
C GLY A 168 -5.35 1.99 1.37
N VAL A 169 -5.61 2.37 2.62
CA VAL A 169 -4.94 3.47 3.30
C VAL A 169 -4.49 3.00 4.68
N MET A 170 -3.28 3.40 5.06
CA MET A 170 -2.78 3.33 6.42
C MET A 170 -2.44 4.76 6.86
N ALA A 171 -2.94 5.14 8.02
CA ALA A 171 -2.74 6.48 8.57
C ALA A 171 -2.31 6.41 10.03
N VAL A 172 -1.57 7.42 10.47
CA VAL A 172 -1.25 7.64 11.88
C VAL A 172 -1.68 9.04 12.25
N LYS A 173 -2.49 9.16 13.30
CA LYS A 173 -2.78 10.41 13.99
C LYS A 173 -2.01 10.43 15.30
N LYS A 174 -1.13 11.40 15.45
CA LYS A 174 -0.50 11.77 16.71
C LYS A 174 -1.34 12.86 17.35
N THR A 175 -1.56 12.74 18.65
CA THR A 175 -2.04 13.83 19.51
C THR A 175 -1.22 13.82 20.79
N ARG A 176 -1.45 14.79 21.68
CA ARG A 176 -0.88 14.79 23.03
C ARG A 176 -1.24 13.55 23.86
N THR A 177 -2.31 12.83 23.53
CA THR A 177 -2.79 11.64 24.27
C THR A 177 -2.24 10.32 23.74
N GLY A 178 -1.51 10.34 22.63
CA GLY A 178 -0.77 9.20 22.08
C GLY A 178 -0.77 9.12 20.56
N TYR A 179 -0.41 7.95 20.06
CA TYR A 179 -0.38 7.65 18.63
C TYR A 179 -1.49 6.65 18.29
N TYR A 180 -2.19 6.92 17.20
CA TYR A 180 -3.33 6.14 16.75
C TYR A 180 -3.07 5.73 15.30
N LEU A 181 -2.85 4.44 15.10
CA LEU A 181 -2.70 3.85 13.78
C LEU A 181 -4.07 3.40 13.29
N TYR A 182 -4.46 3.84 12.10
CA TYR A 182 -5.69 3.46 11.42
C TYR A 182 -5.36 2.79 10.09
N PHE A 183 -6.25 1.92 9.66
CA PHE A 183 -6.27 1.46 8.28
C PHE A 183 -7.71 1.32 7.79
N ALA A 184 -7.89 1.48 6.49
CA ALA A 184 -9.13 1.14 5.82
C ALA A 184 -8.86 0.72 4.38
N HIS A 185 -9.66 -0.18 3.83
CA HIS A 185 -9.55 -0.59 2.44
C HIS A 185 -10.86 -1.16 1.89
N ASN A 186 -11.05 -1.06 0.57
CA ASN A 186 -12.07 -1.79 -0.18
C ASN A 186 -11.47 -2.84 -1.14
N THR A 187 -10.16 -3.08 -1.05
CA THR A 187 -9.48 -4.19 -1.73
C THR A 187 -9.85 -5.53 -1.10
N ASP A 188 -9.71 -6.64 -1.85
CA ASP A 188 -9.95 -8.00 -1.35
C ASP A 188 -9.14 -8.30 -0.08
N SER A 189 -7.90 -7.82 -0.04
CA SER A 189 -7.04 -7.88 1.13
C SER A 189 -6.08 -6.70 1.21
N PHE A 190 -5.63 -6.40 2.43
CA PHE A 190 -4.63 -5.38 2.71
C PHE A 190 -3.72 -5.84 3.86
N ALA A 191 -2.44 -6.00 3.57
CA ALA A 191 -1.44 -6.46 4.54
C ALA A 191 -0.87 -5.28 5.31
N LEU A 192 -0.78 -5.42 6.62
CA LEU A 192 -0.35 -4.39 7.56
C LEU A 192 0.60 -4.97 8.58
N ALA A 193 1.56 -4.16 9.02
CA ALA A 193 2.43 -4.47 10.15
C ALA A 193 2.62 -3.23 11.00
N SER A 194 2.69 -3.40 12.32
CA SER A 194 2.97 -2.31 13.25
C SER A 194 3.81 -2.80 14.44
N MET A 195 4.71 -1.94 14.91
CA MET A 195 5.54 -2.21 16.08
C MET A 195 5.80 -0.89 16.81
N GLY A 196 5.45 -0.84 18.09
CA GLY A 196 5.85 0.22 19.01
C GLY A 196 7.14 -0.15 19.74
N GLY A 197 7.83 0.85 20.33
CA GLY A 197 9.09 0.62 21.05
C GLY A 197 8.98 -0.29 22.28
N ALA A 198 7.79 -0.46 22.84
CA ALA A 198 7.53 -1.38 23.96
C ALA A 198 7.04 -2.77 23.51
N ASP A 199 6.80 -2.98 22.21
CA ASP A 199 6.38 -4.26 21.68
C ASP A 199 7.58 -5.22 21.61
N LYS A 200 7.39 -6.46 22.04
CA LYS A 200 8.45 -7.50 21.93
C LYS A 200 8.67 -7.98 20.50
N GLU A 201 7.61 -7.94 19.69
CA GLU A 201 7.59 -8.42 18.31
C GLU A 201 6.57 -7.59 17.49
N PRO A 202 6.75 -7.48 16.16
CA PRO A 202 5.79 -6.77 15.31
C PRO A 202 4.46 -7.51 15.24
N VAL A 203 3.36 -6.75 15.18
CA VAL A 203 2.02 -7.30 14.92
C VAL A 203 1.72 -7.16 13.44
N CYS A 204 1.50 -8.30 12.78
CA CYS A 204 1.16 -8.37 11.37
C CYS A 204 -0.30 -8.83 11.18
N VAL A 205 -1.03 -8.19 10.27
CA VAL A 205 -2.42 -8.51 9.95
C VAL A 205 -2.60 -8.55 8.44
N MET A 206 -3.18 -9.65 7.95
CA MET A 206 -3.75 -9.70 6.60
C MET A 206 -5.24 -9.37 6.71
N SER A 207 -5.59 -8.10 6.52
CA SER A 207 -6.98 -7.67 6.56
C SER A 207 -7.69 -8.12 5.27
N ARG A 208 -8.96 -8.52 5.38
CA ARG A 208 -9.76 -9.01 4.25
C ARG A 208 -11.10 -8.30 4.19
N LEU A 209 -11.62 -8.14 2.97
CA LEU A 209 -12.95 -7.59 2.78
C LEU A 209 -14.01 -8.57 3.31
N GLY A 210 -14.92 -8.08 4.14
CA GLY A 210 -16.04 -8.90 4.65
C GLY A 210 -17.05 -9.25 3.55
N LYS A 211 -17.77 -10.37 3.69
CA LYS A 211 -18.75 -10.82 2.68
C LYS A 211 -19.89 -9.82 2.40
N THR A 212 -20.22 -8.98 3.38
CA THR A 212 -21.32 -8.01 3.32
C THR A 212 -20.85 -6.56 3.41
N SER A 213 -19.59 -6.33 3.79
CA SER A 213 -19.05 -4.98 3.94
C SER A 213 -18.39 -4.51 2.65
N LYS A 214 -18.58 -3.24 2.31
CA LYS A 214 -17.89 -2.58 1.18
C LYS A 214 -16.54 -2.00 1.58
N VAL A 215 -16.29 -1.85 2.88
CA VAL A 215 -15.07 -1.29 3.45
C VAL A 215 -14.70 -2.08 4.69
N THR A 216 -13.45 -2.51 4.78
CA THR A 216 -12.87 -3.03 6.03
C THR A 216 -11.95 -1.97 6.62
N ARG A 217 -11.97 -1.83 7.93
CA ARG A 217 -11.19 -0.84 8.68
C ARG A 217 -10.80 -1.37 10.05
N GLY A 218 -9.84 -0.70 10.67
CA GLY A 218 -9.43 -1.01 12.02
C GLY A 218 -8.43 0.02 12.55
N ALA A 219 -8.20 -0.04 13.84
CA ALA A 219 -7.31 0.88 14.52
C ALA A 219 -6.51 0.19 15.62
N ARG A 220 -5.33 0.74 15.93
CA ARG A 220 -4.49 0.35 17.05
C ARG A 220 -3.94 1.61 17.71
N ARG A 221 -4.23 1.77 19.01
CA ARG A 221 -3.59 2.80 19.84
C ARG A 221 -2.24 2.30 20.33
N ILE A 222 -1.19 3.08 20.11
CA ILE A 222 0.15 2.85 20.68
C ILE A 222 0.30 3.82 21.85
N LYS A 223 0.37 3.27 23.07
CA LYS A 223 0.62 4.06 24.27
C LYS A 223 2.10 4.40 24.35
N VAL A 224 2.40 5.68 24.55
CA VAL A 224 3.75 6.13 24.92
C VAL A 224 3.86 6.00 26.43
N GLN A 225 4.93 5.36 26.92
CA GLN A 225 5.24 5.45 28.35
C GLN A 225 5.62 6.90 28.64
N GLN A 226 4.87 7.55 29.53
CA GLN A 226 5.23 8.85 30.10
C GLN A 226 6.35 8.65 31.13
#